data_AF-A0A8H5NF32-F1
#
_entry.id   AF-A0A8H5NF32-F1
#
_cell.length_a   1.000
_cell.length_b   1.000
_cell.length_c   1.000
_cell.angle_alpha   90.00
_cell.angle_beta   90.00
_cell.angle_gamma   90.00
#
_symmetry.space_group_name_H-M   'P 1'
#
loop_
_entity.id
_entity.type
_entity.pdbx_description
1 polymer ?
#
loop_
_entity_poly.entity_id
_entity_poly.type
_entity_poly.pdbx_seq_one_letter_code
_entity_poly.pdbx_strand_id
1 'polypeptide(L)'
;MASLPKSSLLGLLAAAPVLGNDPNMKWFPPSSSQVNDLDKVLDGKGTWGFIYESSHTPDDKYGTYNWCNMPHARKREYKKAPKDYELQYVEVIQRHHKRTPYAANAFPVEPYQWNCDNQGLYYFGRQFTESPKPNAQGYWKGFTSEINPFIPSGWIGSCQFPQITAEGLDDSWVHGKDLYEVYHDLLKFIPGRKEDWRSKVMFRVTNNQITSQVAGMFINGMYQTTESVPLLIQQAGIDSLEPQYKCSVGSQLTSAIKSSSNKNWQAHLDRTKDLYKTLDDISGVPSNDVGFHESFDHYYDNLSARQCHKKPFPCKLVNGKNSTTCVDQTLADKVYRLGQWEYSQMYRDAPESLAASATSWGVWIAELASHFRAVIAGKQNLLYLHNFAHDGSISRLLSILQIDVMVWPGMGSEVVFELYKKKEEYFVRVLWSGKTLKSSHPDLGKMEMVPVKTLLKYFDGLTGKDASLVKGRCSGDVPL
;
A
#
# COMPACT_ATOMS: atom_id res chain seq x y z
N MET A 1 -50.68 -14.89 21.50
CA MET A 1 -50.82 -13.68 22.35
C MET A 1 -49.46 -13.46 22.99
N ALA A 2 -48.68 -12.42 22.74
CA ALA A 2 -49.00 -11.03 22.47
C ALA A 2 -48.22 -10.48 21.25
N SER A 3 -48.87 -9.54 20.57
CA SER A 3 -48.40 -8.78 19.42
C SER A 3 -47.49 -7.63 19.84
N LEU A 4 -46.32 -7.51 19.20
CA LEU A 4 -45.50 -6.29 19.22
C LEU A 4 -45.88 -5.40 18.02
N PRO A 5 -45.89 -4.06 18.17
CA PRO A 5 -46.51 -3.17 17.21
C PRO A 5 -45.60 -2.90 16.01
N LYS A 6 -46.18 -3.04 14.81
CA LYS A 6 -45.71 -2.40 13.58
C LYS A 6 -45.84 -0.89 13.74
N SER A 7 -44.73 -0.18 13.89
CA SER A 7 -44.68 1.27 13.78
C SER A 7 -43.34 1.72 13.23
N SER A 8 -43.40 2.24 12.00
CA SER A 8 -42.48 3.13 11.29
C SER A 8 -41.01 2.71 11.13
N LEU A 9 -40.78 1.79 10.20
CA LEU A 9 -39.51 1.59 9.49
C LEU A 9 -39.39 2.57 8.29
N LEU A 10 -39.83 3.82 8.45
CA LEU A 10 -39.72 4.90 7.47
C LEU A 10 -39.07 6.10 8.14
N GLY A 11 -37.75 6.19 8.05
CA GLY A 11 -37.00 7.33 8.60
C GLY A 11 -35.50 7.07 8.75
N LEU A 12 -34.85 6.46 7.77
CA LEU A 12 -33.38 6.40 7.63
C LEU A 12 -33.03 6.09 6.16
N LEU A 13 -33.61 6.87 5.24
CA LEU A 13 -33.22 6.89 3.83
C LEU A 13 -32.60 8.26 3.55
N ALA A 14 -31.34 8.21 3.11
CA ALA A 14 -30.63 9.29 2.42
C ALA A 14 -30.40 10.61 3.19
N ALA A 15 -29.52 10.57 4.20
CA ALA A 15 -28.53 11.64 4.31
C ALA A 15 -27.21 11.05 3.82
N ALA A 16 -26.88 11.25 2.54
CA ALA A 16 -25.47 11.18 2.16
C ALA A 16 -24.72 12.14 3.09
N PRO A 17 -23.55 11.79 3.64
CA PRO A 17 -22.76 12.75 4.38
C PRO A 17 -22.59 13.96 3.46
N VAL A 18 -23.15 15.09 3.88
CA VAL A 18 -23.00 16.34 3.14
C VAL A 18 -21.51 16.59 3.16
N LEU A 19 -20.85 16.41 2.01
CA LEU A 19 -19.51 16.96 1.80
C LEU A 19 -19.65 18.43 2.15
N GLY A 20 -19.08 18.82 3.28
CA GLY A 20 -19.06 20.21 3.65
C GLY A 20 -18.31 20.94 2.55
N ASN A 21 -18.68 22.19 2.30
CA ASN A 21 -17.82 23.08 1.52
C ASN A 21 -16.65 23.53 2.40
N ASP A 22 -15.96 22.64 3.14
CA ASP A 22 -14.72 23.04 3.79
C ASP A 22 -13.74 23.44 2.68
N PRO A 23 -13.37 24.73 2.57
CA PRO A 23 -12.41 25.16 1.56
C PRO A 23 -11.06 24.44 1.68
N ASN A 24 -10.75 23.86 2.86
CA ASN A 24 -9.52 23.09 3.09
C ASN A 24 -9.60 21.64 2.58
N MET A 25 -10.79 21.08 2.34
CA MET A 25 -10.97 19.72 1.79
C MET A 25 -11.33 19.74 0.31
N LYS A 26 -10.74 20.67 -0.44
CA LYS A 26 -10.96 20.76 -1.88
C LYS A 26 -10.22 19.67 -2.64
N TRP A 27 -10.98 18.83 -3.32
CA TRP A 27 -10.47 17.84 -4.27
C TRP A 27 -10.16 18.49 -5.61
N PHE A 28 -8.98 18.20 -6.14
CA PHE A 28 -8.54 18.57 -7.48
C PHE A 28 -8.43 17.30 -8.33
N PRO A 29 -9.04 17.26 -9.53
CA PRO A 29 -9.02 16.06 -10.36
C PRO A 29 -7.59 15.68 -10.79
N PRO A 30 -7.27 14.38 -10.88
CA PRO A 30 -6.04 13.91 -11.51
C PRO A 30 -6.03 14.25 -13.01
N SER A 31 -4.84 14.28 -13.62
CA SER A 31 -4.75 14.40 -15.08
C SER A 31 -5.36 13.17 -15.77
N SER A 32 -5.97 13.38 -16.94
CA SER A 32 -6.38 12.26 -17.78
C SER A 32 -5.14 11.50 -18.29
N SER A 33 -5.18 10.18 -18.17
CA SER A 33 -4.11 9.27 -18.54
C SER A 33 -4.69 7.98 -19.12
N GLN A 34 -3.83 7.07 -19.60
CA GLN A 34 -4.27 5.74 -20.02
C GLN A 34 -4.77 4.87 -18.85
N VAL A 35 -4.41 5.20 -17.61
CA VAL A 35 -4.76 4.40 -16.42
C VAL A 35 -6.20 4.66 -15.97
N ASN A 36 -6.67 5.91 -16.04
CA ASN A 36 -7.99 6.32 -15.55
C ASN A 36 -9.05 6.51 -16.65
N ASP A 37 -8.70 6.20 -17.90
CA ASP A 37 -9.60 6.26 -19.05
C ASP A 37 -10.14 4.85 -19.36
N LEU A 38 -11.42 4.62 -19.06
CA LEU A 38 -12.04 3.29 -19.14
C LEU A 38 -12.05 2.73 -20.57
N ASP A 39 -12.19 3.59 -21.59
CA ASP A 39 -12.16 3.15 -22.99
C ASP A 39 -10.77 2.65 -23.35
N LYS A 40 -9.72 3.41 -23.00
CA LYS A 40 -8.33 2.98 -23.21
C LYS A 40 -7.95 1.74 -22.42
N VAL A 41 -8.52 1.56 -21.22
CA VAL A 41 -8.32 0.36 -20.39
C VAL A 41 -8.91 -0.88 -21.05
N LEU A 42 -10.13 -0.78 -21.58
CA LEU A 42 -10.84 -1.91 -22.17
C LEU A 42 -10.32 -2.28 -23.55
N ASP A 43 -10.02 -1.29 -24.38
CA ASP A 43 -9.58 -1.48 -25.78
C ASP A 43 -8.05 -1.57 -25.93
N GLY A 44 -7.32 -1.27 -24.85
CA GLY A 44 -5.85 -1.31 -24.83
C GLY A 44 -5.25 -2.69 -25.07
N LYS A 45 -3.94 -2.72 -25.33
CA LYS A 45 -3.13 -3.95 -25.43
C LYS A 45 -1.95 -3.85 -24.45
N GLY A 46 -1.51 -5.00 -23.92
CA GLY A 46 -0.41 -5.04 -22.95
C GLY A 46 -0.74 -4.30 -21.65
N THR A 47 0.30 -3.88 -20.94
CA THR A 47 0.21 -3.22 -19.63
C THR A 47 0.85 -1.82 -19.65
N TRP A 48 0.88 -1.17 -20.81
CA TRP A 48 1.54 0.13 -20.99
C TRP A 48 3.04 0.15 -20.65
N GLY A 49 3.71 -0.99 -20.81
CA GLY A 49 5.12 -1.18 -20.47
C GLY A 49 5.38 -1.45 -18.98
N PHE A 50 4.32 -1.64 -18.17
CA PHE A 50 4.46 -2.05 -16.78
C PHE A 50 4.97 -3.49 -16.69
N ILE A 51 5.82 -3.75 -15.71
CA ILE A 51 6.47 -5.05 -15.50
C ILE A 51 5.69 -5.85 -14.45
N TYR A 52 5.33 -7.10 -14.76
CA TYR A 52 4.60 -8.01 -13.86
C TYR A 52 5.29 -9.38 -13.67
N GLU A 53 6.38 -9.63 -14.38
CA GLU A 53 6.99 -10.97 -14.52
C GLU A 53 8.38 -11.11 -13.87
N SER A 54 8.91 -10.03 -13.28
CA SER A 54 10.25 -9.98 -12.72
C SER A 54 10.40 -8.87 -11.69
N SER A 55 11.09 -9.14 -10.60
CA SER A 55 11.54 -8.10 -9.66
C SER A 55 12.72 -7.27 -10.21
N HIS A 56 13.41 -7.74 -11.24
CA HIS A 56 14.52 -7.02 -11.85
C HIS A 56 14.05 -6.05 -12.94
N THR A 57 14.34 -4.77 -12.76
CA THR A 57 14.20 -3.73 -13.79
C THR A 57 15.60 -3.33 -14.27
N PRO A 58 15.92 -3.47 -15.56
CA PRO A 58 17.19 -3.00 -16.12
C PRO A 58 17.45 -1.52 -15.85
N ASP A 59 18.72 -1.15 -15.67
CA ASP A 59 19.10 0.19 -15.26
C ASP A 59 18.69 1.30 -16.24
N ASP A 60 18.72 1.02 -17.54
CA ASP A 60 18.29 1.94 -18.60
C ASP A 60 16.76 2.15 -18.61
N LYS A 61 16.00 1.26 -17.96
CA LYS A 61 14.54 1.29 -17.82
C LYS A 61 14.07 1.59 -16.40
N TYR A 62 14.98 1.86 -15.48
CA TYR A 62 14.65 2.05 -14.07
C TYR A 62 13.72 3.26 -13.87
N GLY A 63 12.78 3.12 -12.92
CA GLY A 63 11.70 4.08 -12.74
C GLY A 63 10.46 3.80 -13.60
N THR A 64 10.46 2.73 -14.39
CA THR A 64 9.24 2.10 -14.94
C THR A 64 8.45 1.44 -13.82
N TYR A 65 7.12 1.49 -13.88
CA TYR A 65 6.28 0.77 -12.93
C TYR A 65 6.54 -0.74 -13.01
N ASN A 66 6.86 -1.34 -11.88
CA ASN A 66 7.07 -2.77 -11.75
C ASN A 66 6.27 -3.27 -10.55
N TRP A 67 5.23 -4.07 -10.82
CA TRP A 67 4.37 -4.62 -9.79
C TRP A 67 5.13 -5.49 -8.78
N CYS A 68 6.15 -6.22 -9.25
CA CYS A 68 6.92 -7.17 -8.45
C CYS A 68 7.91 -6.52 -7.49
N ASN A 69 8.50 -5.42 -7.91
CA ASN A 69 9.44 -4.64 -7.12
C ASN A 69 9.47 -3.22 -7.70
N MET A 70 8.70 -2.33 -7.07
CA MET A 70 8.54 -0.95 -7.51
C MET A 70 9.87 -0.21 -7.43
N PRO A 71 10.13 0.71 -8.37
CA PRO A 71 11.29 1.57 -8.25
C PRO A 71 11.21 2.36 -6.95
N HIS A 72 12.36 2.54 -6.33
CA HIS A 72 12.56 3.33 -5.11
C HIS A 72 13.79 4.21 -5.26
N ALA A 73 13.97 5.16 -4.34
CA ALA A 73 15.12 6.02 -4.30
C ALA A 73 16.40 5.18 -4.20
N ARG A 74 17.28 5.33 -5.19
CA ARG A 74 18.59 4.69 -5.20
C ARG A 74 19.64 5.67 -5.71
N LYS A 75 20.89 5.45 -5.31
CA LYS A 75 21.99 6.39 -5.47
C LYS A 75 22.21 6.87 -6.91
N ARG A 76 21.94 6.03 -7.91
CA ARG A 76 22.16 6.32 -9.33
C ARG A 76 21.23 7.41 -9.89
N GLU A 77 19.94 7.36 -9.58
CA GLU A 77 18.93 8.29 -10.10
C GLU A 77 18.64 9.44 -9.15
N TYR A 78 19.05 9.32 -7.88
CA TYR A 78 18.75 10.32 -6.85
C TYR A 78 19.38 11.69 -7.19
N LYS A 79 18.52 12.71 -7.25
CA LYS A 79 18.95 14.10 -7.52
C LYS A 79 19.17 14.84 -6.21
N LYS A 80 20.42 15.20 -5.92
CA LYS A 80 20.76 16.05 -4.78
C LYS A 80 20.02 17.38 -4.85
N ALA A 81 19.52 17.83 -3.70
CA ALA A 81 19.03 19.19 -3.56
C ALA A 81 20.16 20.20 -3.84
N PRO A 82 19.84 21.45 -4.23
CA PRO A 82 20.83 22.52 -4.33
C PRO A 82 21.59 22.71 -3.01
N LYS A 83 22.85 23.15 -3.07
CA LYS A 83 23.79 23.18 -1.93
C LYS A 83 23.35 24.05 -0.74
N ASP A 84 22.45 24.99 -0.98
CA ASP A 84 21.87 25.89 0.03
C ASP A 84 20.70 25.28 0.81
N TYR A 85 20.27 24.06 0.44
CA TYR A 85 19.31 23.26 1.20
C TYR A 85 20.02 22.17 2.00
N GLU A 86 19.88 22.22 3.32
CA GLU A 86 20.43 21.26 4.25
C GLU A 86 19.35 20.27 4.67
N LEU A 87 19.58 18.96 4.46
CA LEU A 87 18.62 17.92 4.87
C LEU A 87 18.59 17.81 6.40
N GLN A 88 17.41 17.86 7.00
CA GLN A 88 17.20 17.87 8.45
C GLN A 88 16.52 16.60 8.96
N TYR A 89 15.62 16.01 8.17
CA TYR A 89 14.84 14.84 8.57
C TYR A 89 14.31 14.09 7.35
N VAL A 90 14.22 12.77 7.46
CA VAL A 90 13.64 11.89 6.45
C VAL A 90 12.61 10.97 7.10
N GLU A 91 11.42 10.91 6.53
CA GLU A 91 10.42 9.92 6.89
C GLU A 91 9.95 9.16 5.66
N VAL A 92 10.10 7.84 5.70
CA VAL A 92 9.74 6.95 4.60
C VAL A 92 8.55 6.11 5.01
N ILE A 93 7.64 5.89 4.06
CA ILE A 93 6.64 4.84 4.17
C ILE A 93 6.73 3.96 2.92
N GLN A 94 6.75 2.64 3.13
CA GLN A 94 6.79 1.66 2.05
C GLN A 94 5.69 0.61 2.19
N ARG A 95 5.18 0.09 1.08
CA ARG A 95 4.43 -1.17 1.05
C ARG A 95 5.39 -2.32 1.36
N HIS A 96 4.90 -3.39 1.99
CA HIS A 96 5.62 -4.66 2.03
C HIS A 96 6.02 -5.15 0.61
N HIS A 97 6.93 -6.11 0.56
CA HIS A 97 7.46 -6.67 -0.69
C HIS A 97 6.63 -7.86 -1.20
N LYS A 98 7.12 -8.47 -2.28
CA LYS A 98 6.54 -9.63 -2.96
C LYS A 98 6.12 -10.71 -1.96
N ARG A 99 4.89 -11.20 -2.16
CA ARG A 99 4.21 -12.16 -1.29
C ARG A 99 3.34 -13.13 -2.09
N THR A 100 2.93 -14.22 -1.45
CA THR A 100 1.81 -15.03 -1.93
C THR A 100 0.51 -14.20 -1.97
N PRO A 101 -0.50 -14.62 -2.77
CA PRO A 101 -1.81 -13.97 -2.80
C PRO A 101 -2.50 -13.96 -1.44
N TYR A 102 -3.50 -13.09 -1.27
CA TYR A 102 -4.40 -13.18 -0.13
C TYR A 102 -5.26 -14.45 -0.20
N ALA A 103 -5.58 -15.01 0.98
CA ALA A 103 -6.40 -16.22 1.08
C ALA A 103 -7.80 -16.05 0.45
N ALA A 104 -8.41 -14.87 0.61
CA ALA A 104 -9.72 -14.55 0.04
C ALA A 104 -9.74 -14.50 -1.50
N ASN A 105 -8.56 -14.40 -2.13
CA ASN A 105 -8.42 -14.21 -3.57
C ASN A 105 -8.15 -15.54 -4.28
N ALA A 106 -8.27 -16.67 -3.56
CA ALA A 106 -8.15 -18.01 -4.12
C ALA A 106 -9.38 -18.39 -4.93
N PHE A 107 -9.20 -19.19 -5.97
CA PHE A 107 -10.32 -19.85 -6.64
C PHE A 107 -10.89 -20.97 -5.77
N PRO A 108 -12.15 -21.40 -5.95
CA PRO A 108 -12.71 -22.49 -5.14
C PRO A 108 -11.86 -23.75 -5.13
N VAL A 109 -11.24 -24.06 -6.27
CA VAL A 109 -10.25 -25.13 -6.42
C VAL A 109 -9.06 -24.62 -7.22
N GLU A 110 -7.87 -24.71 -6.62
CA GLU A 110 -6.63 -24.26 -7.24
C GLU A 110 -5.94 -25.37 -8.06
N PRO A 111 -5.43 -25.08 -9.27
CA PRO A 111 -4.88 -26.11 -10.17
C PRO A 111 -3.50 -26.63 -9.77
N TYR A 112 -2.82 -25.99 -8.81
CA TYR A 112 -1.50 -26.36 -8.34
C TYR A 112 -1.17 -25.76 -6.97
N GLN A 113 -0.08 -26.25 -6.37
CA GLN A 113 0.39 -25.80 -5.07
C GLN A 113 1.26 -24.54 -5.09
N TRP A 114 1.18 -23.82 -3.98
CA TRP A 114 2.11 -22.79 -3.54
C TRP A 114 2.90 -23.34 -2.35
N ASN A 115 4.17 -23.65 -2.59
CA ASN A 115 5.08 -24.18 -1.59
C ASN A 115 6.16 -23.14 -1.27
N CYS A 116 6.42 -22.93 0.02
CA CYS A 116 7.30 -21.89 0.55
C CYS A 116 8.43 -22.50 1.39
N ASP A 117 9.09 -23.53 0.84
CA ASP A 117 10.05 -24.35 1.58
C ASP A 117 11.47 -23.76 1.60
N ASN A 118 11.71 -22.68 0.84
CA ASN A 118 13.01 -22.02 0.68
C ASN A 118 13.19 -20.80 1.61
N GLN A 119 12.41 -20.70 2.68
CA GLN A 119 12.47 -19.61 3.64
C GLN A 119 12.04 -20.06 5.04
N GLY A 120 12.42 -19.28 6.06
CA GLY A 120 11.95 -19.43 7.43
C GLY A 120 11.35 -18.13 7.93
N LEU A 121 10.12 -18.18 8.42
CA LEU A 121 9.44 -17.03 9.04
C LEU A 121 9.51 -17.18 10.56
N TYR A 122 10.43 -16.42 11.15
CA TYR A 122 10.76 -16.54 12.55
C TYR A 122 9.71 -15.87 13.43
N TYR A 123 9.23 -16.61 14.43
CA TYR A 123 8.21 -16.15 15.38
C TYR A 123 8.59 -16.64 16.77
N PHE A 124 9.43 -15.87 17.47
CA PHE A 124 9.93 -16.24 18.79
C PHE A 124 10.10 -15.03 19.70
N GLY A 125 10.00 -15.26 21.01
CA GLY A 125 10.28 -14.26 22.03
C GLY A 125 11.69 -14.37 22.58
N ARG A 126 12.26 -13.23 22.99
CA ARG A 126 13.52 -13.16 23.74
C ARG A 126 13.34 -12.17 24.90
N GLN A 127 13.79 -12.57 26.09
CA GLN A 127 13.83 -11.69 27.26
C GLN A 127 14.97 -10.65 27.13
N PHE A 128 14.71 -9.42 27.57
CA PHE A 128 15.71 -8.37 27.71
C PHE A 128 16.09 -8.18 29.18
N THR A 129 16.85 -9.12 29.73
CA THR A 129 17.45 -9.03 31.07
C THR A 129 18.95 -8.82 30.94
N GLU A 130 19.65 -8.47 32.03
CA GLU A 130 21.11 -8.32 32.03
C GLU A 130 21.85 -9.63 31.69
N SER A 131 21.21 -10.78 31.88
CA SER A 131 21.76 -12.10 31.56
C SER A 131 20.68 -12.99 30.91
N PRO A 132 20.32 -12.72 29.65
CA PRO A 132 19.25 -13.44 28.98
C PRO A 132 19.74 -14.84 28.62
N LYS A 133 18.92 -15.86 28.92
CA LYS A 133 19.14 -17.20 28.37
C LYS A 133 19.08 -17.15 26.83
N PRO A 134 20.03 -17.75 26.09
CA PRO A 134 19.96 -17.86 24.64
C PRO A 134 18.67 -18.56 24.22
N ASN A 135 18.01 -18.05 23.19
CA ASN A 135 16.83 -18.69 22.60
C ASN A 135 17.21 -19.38 21.29
N ALA A 136 16.56 -20.51 20.98
CA ALA A 136 16.58 -21.05 19.63
C ALA A 136 15.86 -20.09 18.68
N GLN A 137 16.34 -20.00 17.44
CA GLN A 137 15.67 -19.26 16.37
C GLN A 137 14.62 -20.16 15.71
N GLY A 138 13.51 -20.40 16.43
CA GLY A 138 12.39 -21.16 15.89
C GLY A 138 11.66 -20.38 14.78
N TYR A 139 11.30 -21.06 13.71
CA TYR A 139 10.49 -20.51 12.62
C TYR A 139 9.38 -21.47 12.24
N TRP A 140 8.33 -20.93 11.63
CA TRP A 140 7.24 -21.74 11.11
C TRP A 140 7.64 -22.35 9.77
N LYS A 141 7.62 -23.68 9.70
CA LYS A 141 7.76 -24.46 8.47
C LYS A 141 6.41 -25.09 8.16
N GLY A 142 5.70 -24.54 7.18
CA GLY A 142 4.44 -25.11 6.74
C GLY A 142 4.64 -26.52 6.19
N PHE A 143 3.67 -27.39 6.40
CA PHE A 143 3.69 -28.75 5.89
C PHE A 143 2.28 -29.18 5.48
N THR A 144 2.20 -30.10 4.53
CA THR A 144 0.97 -30.80 4.14
C THR A 144 1.09 -32.25 4.56
N SER A 145 -0.01 -32.84 5.02
CA SER A 145 -0.04 -34.26 5.44
C SER A 145 -0.73 -35.10 4.37
N GLU A 146 -0.05 -36.12 3.85
CA GLU A 146 -0.61 -37.02 2.83
C GLU A 146 -1.78 -37.87 3.35
N ILE A 147 -1.86 -38.08 4.67
CA ILE A 147 -2.92 -38.86 5.31
C ILE A 147 -4.10 -38.01 5.80
N ASN A 148 -3.98 -36.69 5.79
CA ASN A 148 -5.07 -35.81 6.22
C ASN A 148 -6.08 -35.67 5.06
N PRO A 149 -7.30 -36.23 5.20
CA PRO A 149 -8.29 -36.18 4.12
C PRO A 149 -8.92 -34.79 3.95
N PHE A 150 -8.70 -33.85 4.88
CA PHE A 150 -9.24 -32.50 4.82
C PHE A 150 -8.33 -31.61 3.96
N ILE A 151 -8.76 -31.36 2.73
CA ILE A 151 -8.12 -30.40 1.82
C ILE A 151 -8.80 -29.04 2.00
N PRO A 152 -8.06 -27.96 2.32
CA PRO A 152 -8.66 -26.63 2.40
C PRO A 152 -9.20 -26.19 1.04
N SER A 153 -10.30 -25.44 1.04
CA SER A 153 -10.73 -24.69 -0.14
C SER A 153 -9.72 -23.58 -0.47
N GLY A 154 -9.53 -23.27 -1.75
CA GLY A 154 -8.60 -22.22 -2.15
C GLY A 154 -7.16 -22.70 -2.30
N TRP A 155 -6.22 -21.89 -1.82
CA TRP A 155 -4.79 -22.16 -1.97
C TRP A 155 -4.35 -23.43 -1.23
N ILE A 156 -3.58 -24.26 -1.92
CA ILE A 156 -2.99 -25.49 -1.39
C ILE A 156 -1.46 -25.41 -1.40
N GLY A 157 -0.81 -26.15 -0.51
CA GLY A 157 0.66 -26.23 -0.40
C GLY A 157 1.17 -25.85 1.00
N SER A 158 2.49 -25.62 1.11
CA SER A 158 3.15 -25.32 2.39
C SER A 158 3.17 -23.84 2.77
N CYS A 159 2.76 -22.91 1.90
CA CYS A 159 2.71 -21.49 2.23
C CYS A 159 1.57 -21.14 3.19
N GLN A 160 1.76 -20.08 3.98
CA GLN A 160 0.66 -19.31 4.58
C GLN A 160 0.16 -18.26 3.58
N PHE A 161 -1.10 -17.81 3.71
CA PHE A 161 -1.69 -16.85 2.78
C PHE A 161 -2.34 -15.69 3.54
N PRO A 162 -1.89 -14.44 3.32
CA PRO A 162 -0.68 -14.06 2.58
C PRO A 162 0.60 -14.41 3.37
N GLN A 163 1.72 -14.50 2.66
CA GLN A 163 3.05 -14.73 3.23
C GLN A 163 4.12 -14.08 2.34
N ILE A 164 5.08 -13.36 2.93
CA ILE A 164 6.26 -12.86 2.18
C ILE A 164 6.99 -14.04 1.56
N THR A 165 7.47 -13.91 0.33
CA THR A 165 8.27 -14.95 -0.35
C THR A 165 9.77 -14.67 -0.25
N ALA A 166 10.61 -15.67 -0.58
CA ALA A 166 12.06 -15.53 -0.49
C ALA A 166 12.55 -14.40 -1.41
N GLU A 167 11.98 -14.30 -2.61
CA GLU A 167 12.24 -13.18 -3.53
C GLU A 167 11.80 -11.84 -2.94
N GLY A 168 10.70 -11.79 -2.17
CA GLY A 168 10.30 -10.57 -1.46
C GLY A 168 11.24 -10.18 -0.31
N LEU A 169 11.86 -11.15 0.34
CA LEU A 169 12.92 -10.91 1.33
C LEU A 169 14.19 -10.34 0.66
N ASP A 170 14.57 -10.87 -0.50
CA ASP A 170 15.70 -10.36 -1.29
C ASP A 170 15.43 -8.94 -1.80
N ASP A 171 14.24 -8.70 -2.36
CA ASP A 171 13.81 -7.37 -2.82
C ASP A 171 13.86 -6.35 -1.66
N SER A 172 13.41 -6.75 -0.47
CA SER A 172 13.45 -5.90 0.72
C SER A 172 14.88 -5.58 1.18
N TRP A 173 15.83 -6.50 1.02
CA TRP A 173 17.23 -6.24 1.32
C TRP A 173 17.83 -5.21 0.36
N VAL A 174 17.53 -5.34 -0.93
CA VAL A 174 17.97 -4.38 -1.96
C VAL A 174 17.44 -2.99 -1.64
N HIS A 175 16.15 -2.88 -1.27
CA HIS A 175 15.54 -1.60 -0.90
C HIS A 175 16.26 -0.93 0.28
N GLY A 176 16.57 -1.69 1.33
CA GLY A 176 17.35 -1.18 2.48
C GLY A 176 18.75 -0.70 2.09
N LYS A 177 19.44 -1.46 1.24
CA LYS A 177 20.75 -1.08 0.70
C LYS A 177 20.67 0.20 -0.12
N ASP A 178 19.69 0.32 -1.01
CA ASP A 178 19.54 1.46 -1.91
C ASP A 178 19.27 2.77 -1.14
N LEU A 179 18.45 2.72 -0.09
CA LEU A 179 18.22 3.87 0.80
C LEU A 179 19.44 4.20 1.66
N TYR A 180 20.23 3.20 2.11
CA TYR A 180 21.51 3.48 2.76
C TYR A 180 22.48 4.20 1.83
N GLU A 181 22.59 3.76 0.57
CA GLU A 181 23.45 4.39 -0.41
C GLU A 181 23.04 5.84 -0.73
N VAL A 182 21.74 6.15 -0.67
CA VAL A 182 21.25 7.54 -0.79
C VAL A 182 21.58 8.33 0.48
N TYR A 183 21.06 7.91 1.64
CA TYR A 183 21.07 8.75 2.83
C TYR A 183 22.40 8.72 3.59
N HIS A 184 23.15 7.62 3.54
CA HIS A 184 24.49 7.55 4.11
C HIS A 184 25.56 7.87 3.06
N ASP A 185 25.68 7.05 2.00
CA ASP A 185 26.85 7.18 1.12
C ASP A 185 26.86 8.50 0.33
N LEU A 186 25.71 8.85 -0.27
CA LEU A 186 25.60 9.98 -1.18
C LEU A 186 25.40 11.32 -0.44
N LEU A 187 24.56 11.32 0.59
CA LEU A 187 24.15 12.53 1.32
C LEU A 187 24.89 12.74 2.65
N LYS A 188 25.53 11.71 3.21
CA LYS A 188 26.19 11.77 4.53
C LYS A 188 25.24 12.25 5.64
N PHE A 189 23.96 11.88 5.54
CA PHE A 189 22.90 12.35 6.43
C PHE A 189 22.69 11.42 7.63
N ILE A 190 22.47 10.11 7.39
CA ILE A 190 22.32 9.13 8.47
C ILE A 190 23.69 8.57 8.91
N PRO A 191 23.84 8.12 10.17
CA PRO A 191 25.10 7.58 10.67
C PRO A 191 25.52 6.29 9.96
N GLY A 192 26.82 6.04 9.94
CA GLY A 192 27.39 4.83 9.33
C GLY A 192 27.13 3.56 10.16
N ARG A 193 27.34 2.40 9.53
CA ARG A 193 27.16 1.06 10.15
C ARG A 193 27.93 0.84 11.45
N LYS A 194 29.04 1.55 11.65
CA LYS A 194 29.89 1.47 12.85
C LYS A 194 29.62 2.58 13.86
N GLU A 195 28.73 3.50 13.54
CA GLU A 195 28.35 4.63 14.39
C GLU A 195 27.06 4.31 15.14
N ASP A 196 26.67 5.19 16.06
CA ASP A 196 25.40 5.09 16.77
C ASP A 196 24.23 5.52 15.88
N TRP A 197 23.88 4.67 14.93
CA TRP A 197 22.69 4.87 14.09
C TRP A 197 21.39 4.61 14.85
N ARG A 198 21.41 3.78 15.90
CA ARG A 198 20.21 3.35 16.64
C ARG A 198 19.55 4.47 17.43
N SER A 199 20.30 5.48 17.86
CA SER A 199 19.73 6.68 18.47
C SER A 199 19.16 7.68 17.46
N LYS A 200 19.43 7.48 16.16
CA LYS A 200 19.09 8.42 15.07
C LYS A 200 18.10 7.87 14.05
N VAL A 201 17.91 6.55 14.03
CA VAL A 201 17.09 5.84 13.04
C VAL A 201 16.13 4.87 13.73
N MET A 202 14.85 4.95 13.36
CA MET A 202 13.78 4.10 13.89
C MET A 202 12.97 3.45 12.79
N PHE A 203 12.33 2.34 13.14
CA PHE A 203 11.51 1.53 12.25
C PHE A 203 10.16 1.27 12.90
N ARG A 204 9.09 1.39 12.13
CA ARG A 204 7.70 1.14 12.54
C ARG A 204 7.05 0.18 11.56
N VAL A 205 6.31 -0.78 12.06
CA VAL A 205 5.59 -1.80 11.29
C VAL A 205 4.11 -1.80 11.67
N THR A 206 3.30 -2.49 10.88
CA THR A 206 1.88 -2.72 11.20
C THR A 206 1.69 -3.96 12.06
N ASN A 207 0.46 -4.22 12.49
CA ASN A 207 0.10 -5.43 13.23
C ASN A 207 0.13 -6.70 12.33
N ASN A 208 0.21 -6.54 11.01
CA ASN A 208 0.37 -7.64 10.07
C ASN A 208 1.83 -8.10 9.99
N GLN A 209 2.08 -9.38 10.25
CA GLN A 209 3.41 -9.99 10.35
C GLN A 209 4.29 -9.79 9.10
N ILE A 210 3.68 -9.68 7.91
CA ILE A 210 4.43 -9.51 6.65
C ILE A 210 5.27 -8.22 6.64
N THR A 211 4.82 -7.16 7.31
CA THR A 211 5.59 -5.90 7.40
C THR A 211 6.80 -6.04 8.31
N SER A 212 6.70 -6.83 9.39
CA SER A 212 7.82 -7.17 10.26
C SER A 212 8.85 -8.07 9.57
N GLN A 213 8.39 -9.03 8.77
CA GLN A 213 9.24 -9.96 8.04
C GLN A 213 10.14 -9.22 7.04
N VAL A 214 9.59 -8.27 6.27
CA VAL A 214 10.39 -7.45 5.35
C VAL A 214 11.29 -6.46 6.09
N ALA A 215 10.83 -5.89 7.22
CA ALA A 215 11.64 -4.96 8.00
C ALA A 215 12.99 -5.55 8.42
N GLY A 216 13.03 -6.84 8.80
CA GLY A 216 14.28 -7.52 9.14
C GLY A 216 15.31 -7.51 8.01
N MET A 217 14.88 -7.83 6.78
CA MET A 217 15.77 -7.85 5.62
C MET A 217 16.15 -6.46 5.14
N PHE A 218 15.21 -5.50 5.20
CA PHE A 218 15.49 -4.09 4.94
C PHE A 218 16.59 -3.55 5.88
N ILE A 219 16.46 -3.79 7.19
CA ILE A 219 17.44 -3.36 8.20
C ILE A 219 18.80 -4.00 7.94
N ASN A 220 18.83 -5.27 7.53
CA ASN A 220 20.07 -5.93 7.14
C ASN A 220 20.68 -5.30 5.88
N GLY A 221 19.90 -4.99 4.85
CA GLY A 221 20.39 -4.29 3.66
C GLY A 221 20.97 -2.91 3.98
N MET A 222 20.28 -2.18 4.86
CA MET A 222 20.67 -0.84 5.27
C MET A 222 21.95 -0.87 6.13
N TYR A 223 21.92 -1.60 7.25
CA TYR A 223 22.95 -1.53 8.29
C TYR A 223 23.88 -2.75 8.39
N GLN A 224 23.65 -3.80 7.60
CA GLN A 224 24.38 -5.08 7.68
C GLN A 224 24.43 -5.66 9.09
N THR A 225 23.34 -5.48 9.85
CA THR A 225 23.21 -6.00 11.21
C THR A 225 22.25 -7.20 11.25
N THR A 226 22.51 -8.10 12.19
CA THR A 226 21.62 -9.19 12.58
C THR A 226 21.27 -9.10 14.08
N GLU A 227 21.65 -8.01 14.73
CA GLU A 227 21.34 -7.75 16.13
C GLU A 227 19.87 -7.37 16.30
N SER A 228 19.39 -7.37 17.55
CA SER A 228 18.03 -6.95 17.85
C SER A 228 17.83 -5.47 17.55
N VAL A 229 16.77 -5.16 16.79
CA VAL A 229 16.34 -3.79 16.47
C VAL A 229 14.86 -3.68 16.80
N PRO A 230 14.44 -2.68 17.60
CA PRO A 230 13.03 -2.51 17.92
C PRO A 230 12.24 -2.10 16.67
N LEU A 231 11.11 -2.76 16.45
CA LEU A 231 10.10 -2.38 15.48
C LEU A 231 8.92 -1.81 16.24
N LEU A 232 8.64 -0.52 16.06
CA LEU A 232 7.52 0.15 16.70
C LEU A 232 6.21 -0.36 16.12
N ILE A 233 5.23 -0.63 16.98
CA ILE A 233 3.85 -0.98 16.61
C ILE A 233 2.88 -0.18 17.47
N GLN A 234 1.72 0.12 16.92
CA GLN A 234 0.56 0.56 17.69
C GLN A 234 -0.39 -0.62 17.93
N GLN A 235 -1.32 -0.48 18.87
CA GLN A 235 -2.30 -1.52 19.17
C GLN A 235 -3.25 -1.74 17.98
N ALA A 236 -3.59 -3.00 17.72
CA ALA A 236 -4.57 -3.35 16.70
C ALA A 236 -5.91 -2.61 16.93
N GLY A 237 -6.55 -2.18 15.83
CA GLY A 237 -7.80 -1.42 15.86
C GLY A 237 -7.63 0.09 16.11
N ILE A 238 -6.45 0.56 16.51
CA ILE A 238 -6.12 2.00 16.59
C ILE A 238 -4.79 2.35 15.91
N ASP A 239 -4.11 1.37 15.31
CA ASP A 239 -2.93 1.63 14.51
C ASP A 239 -3.27 2.68 13.44
N SER A 240 -2.45 3.72 13.36
CA SER A 240 -2.58 4.77 12.37
C SER A 240 -1.83 4.42 11.08
N LEU A 241 -0.82 3.54 11.15
CA LEU A 241 -0.03 3.14 9.98
C LEU A 241 -0.79 2.14 9.11
N GLU A 242 -1.43 1.16 9.75
CA GLU A 242 -2.47 0.35 9.15
C GLU A 242 -3.82 1.03 9.41
N PRO A 243 -4.63 1.43 8.42
CA PRO A 243 -5.86 2.21 8.61
C PRO A 243 -6.97 1.42 9.37
N GLN A 244 -6.78 1.09 10.64
CA GLN A 244 -7.65 0.18 11.40
C GLN A 244 -8.62 0.88 12.35
N TYR A 245 -8.43 2.17 12.64
CA TYR A 245 -9.39 2.89 13.48
C TYR A 245 -10.74 3.02 12.76
N LYS A 246 -11.82 2.78 13.50
CA LYS A 246 -13.17 2.76 12.92
C LYS A 246 -13.59 4.13 12.47
N CYS A 247 -14.11 4.20 11.24
CA CYS A 247 -14.59 5.45 10.67
C CYS A 247 -15.85 5.28 9.83
N SER A 248 -17.00 5.72 10.36
CA SER A 248 -18.29 5.56 9.68
C SER A 248 -18.34 6.38 8.40
N VAL A 249 -17.96 7.66 8.46
CA VAL A 249 -17.95 8.55 7.30
C VAL A 249 -16.98 8.05 6.23
N GLY A 250 -15.75 7.71 6.61
CA GLY A 250 -14.76 7.15 5.68
C GLY A 250 -15.25 5.87 5.01
N SER A 251 -15.85 4.96 5.78
CA SER A 251 -16.42 3.71 5.25
C SER A 251 -17.59 3.96 4.29
N GLN A 252 -18.49 4.89 4.62
CA GLN A 252 -19.62 5.24 3.75
C GLN A 252 -19.16 5.85 2.44
N LEU A 253 -18.17 6.75 2.46
CA LEU A 253 -17.61 7.35 1.26
C LEU A 253 -16.91 6.31 0.38
N THR A 254 -16.07 5.46 0.96
CA THR A 254 -15.44 4.35 0.21
C THR A 254 -16.48 3.42 -0.41
N SER A 255 -17.54 3.06 0.34
CA SER A 255 -18.63 2.23 -0.19
C SER A 255 -19.40 2.94 -1.30
N ALA A 256 -19.65 4.25 -1.18
CA ALA A 256 -20.34 5.03 -2.20
C ALA A 256 -19.56 5.03 -3.52
N ILE A 257 -18.24 5.19 -3.46
CA ILE A 257 -17.35 5.14 -4.64
C ILE A 257 -17.47 3.80 -5.37
N LYS A 258 -17.56 2.68 -4.64
CA LYS A 258 -17.69 1.32 -5.20
C LYS A 258 -19.15 0.87 -5.44
N SER A 259 -20.12 1.77 -5.32
CA SER A 259 -21.54 1.42 -5.44
C SER A 259 -22.10 1.73 -6.82
N SER A 260 -23.29 1.20 -7.11
CA SER A 260 -24.05 1.52 -8.32
C SER A 260 -24.46 2.99 -8.43
N SER A 261 -24.38 3.76 -7.34
CA SER A 261 -24.63 5.21 -7.39
C SER A 261 -23.50 5.99 -8.06
N ASN A 262 -22.27 5.46 -8.05
CA ASN A 262 -21.16 5.97 -8.84
C ASN A 262 -21.29 5.44 -10.28
N LYS A 263 -21.69 6.32 -11.21
CA LYS A 263 -21.89 5.96 -12.62
C LYS A 263 -20.63 5.41 -13.31
N ASN A 264 -19.45 5.91 -12.95
CA ASN A 264 -18.20 5.42 -13.54
C ASN A 264 -17.92 3.99 -13.07
N TRP A 265 -18.09 3.73 -11.76
CA TRP A 265 -17.96 2.39 -11.22
C TRP A 265 -19.02 1.44 -11.79
N GLN A 266 -20.28 1.84 -11.84
CA GLN A 266 -21.33 1.01 -12.45
C GLN A 266 -21.04 0.69 -13.92
N ALA A 267 -20.60 1.68 -14.70
CA ALA A 267 -20.26 1.50 -16.11
C ALA A 267 -19.09 0.52 -16.31
N HIS A 268 -18.10 0.52 -15.43
CA HIS A 268 -16.99 -0.43 -15.51
C HIS A 268 -17.47 -1.87 -15.28
N LEU A 269 -18.32 -2.11 -14.27
CA LEU A 269 -18.89 -3.43 -14.01
C LEU A 269 -19.76 -3.89 -15.18
N ASP A 270 -20.62 -3.00 -15.70
CA ASP A 270 -21.50 -3.32 -16.82
C ASP A 270 -20.73 -3.70 -18.09
N ARG A 271 -19.64 -2.99 -18.39
CA ARG A 271 -18.81 -3.21 -19.58
C ARG A 271 -17.84 -4.40 -19.44
N THR A 272 -17.71 -4.96 -18.24
CA THR A 272 -16.79 -6.08 -17.96
C THR A 272 -17.51 -7.39 -17.62
N LYS A 273 -18.84 -7.45 -17.73
CA LYS A 273 -19.64 -8.67 -17.50
C LYS A 273 -19.13 -9.90 -18.26
N ASP A 274 -18.80 -9.76 -19.54
CA ASP A 274 -18.28 -10.87 -20.35
C ASP A 274 -16.88 -11.31 -19.92
N LEU A 275 -16.07 -10.38 -19.41
CA LEU A 275 -14.76 -10.69 -18.85
C LEU A 275 -14.91 -11.49 -17.55
N TYR A 276 -15.77 -11.07 -16.63
CA TYR A 276 -16.10 -11.84 -15.43
C TYR A 276 -16.59 -13.24 -15.78
N LYS A 277 -17.58 -13.36 -16.68
CA LYS A 277 -18.08 -14.67 -17.13
C LYS A 277 -16.98 -15.59 -17.67
N THR A 278 -16.02 -15.03 -18.41
CA THR A 278 -14.88 -15.79 -18.95
C THR A 278 -13.95 -16.24 -17.83
N LEU A 279 -13.62 -15.34 -16.90
CA LEU A 279 -12.77 -15.63 -15.76
C LEU A 279 -13.42 -16.67 -14.83
N ASP A 280 -14.71 -16.55 -14.56
CA ASP A 280 -15.51 -17.48 -13.75
C ASP A 280 -15.57 -18.88 -14.38
N ASP A 281 -15.74 -18.98 -15.70
CA ASP A 281 -15.73 -20.27 -16.39
C ASP A 281 -14.38 -20.99 -16.25
N ILE A 282 -13.28 -20.23 -16.18
CA ILE A 282 -11.93 -20.77 -15.99
C ILE A 282 -11.65 -21.08 -14.51
N SER A 283 -12.01 -20.16 -13.60
CA SER A 283 -11.68 -20.23 -12.19
C SER A 283 -12.62 -21.13 -11.39
N GLY A 284 -13.85 -21.35 -11.88
CA GLY A 284 -14.92 -21.98 -11.13
C GLY A 284 -15.55 -21.09 -10.07
N VAL A 285 -15.21 -19.79 -10.02
CA VAL A 285 -15.81 -18.82 -9.10
C VAL A 285 -17.32 -18.70 -9.41
N PRO A 286 -18.20 -18.77 -8.40
CA PRO A 286 -19.63 -18.54 -8.61
C PRO A 286 -19.91 -17.10 -9.05
N SER A 287 -20.78 -16.92 -10.06
CA SER A 287 -21.14 -15.59 -10.58
C SER A 287 -21.89 -14.69 -9.59
N ASN A 288 -22.31 -15.23 -8.43
CA ASN A 288 -22.91 -14.50 -7.32
C ASN A 288 -21.96 -14.28 -6.14
N ASP A 289 -20.67 -14.61 -6.29
CA ASP A 289 -19.65 -14.29 -5.29
C ASP A 289 -19.41 -12.78 -5.27
N VAL A 290 -19.88 -12.11 -4.21
CA VAL A 290 -19.82 -10.65 -4.11
C VAL A 290 -18.38 -10.15 -4.06
N GLY A 291 -17.46 -10.87 -3.42
CA GLY A 291 -16.06 -10.44 -3.28
C GLY A 291 -15.34 -10.41 -4.62
N PHE A 292 -15.54 -11.44 -5.45
CA PHE A 292 -14.97 -11.51 -6.79
C PHE A 292 -15.63 -10.57 -7.81
N HIS A 293 -16.87 -10.13 -7.56
CA HIS A 293 -17.66 -9.36 -8.53
C HIS A 293 -17.90 -7.90 -8.12
N GLU A 294 -17.45 -7.47 -6.94
CA GLU A 294 -17.47 -6.04 -6.57
C GLU A 294 -16.31 -5.25 -7.20
N SER A 295 -15.19 -5.92 -7.52
CA SER A 295 -14.00 -5.35 -8.17
C SER A 295 -13.10 -6.46 -8.75
N PHE A 296 -12.14 -6.08 -9.59
CA PHE A 296 -11.10 -6.97 -10.11
C PHE A 296 -9.97 -7.26 -9.10
N ASP A 297 -10.03 -6.77 -7.85
CA ASP A 297 -8.99 -6.99 -6.82
C ASP A 297 -8.58 -8.46 -6.70
N HIS A 298 -9.56 -9.35 -6.56
CA HIS A 298 -9.29 -10.78 -6.37
C HIS A 298 -8.59 -11.39 -7.58
N TYR A 299 -9.10 -11.13 -8.79
CA TYR A 299 -8.48 -11.61 -10.03
C TYR A 299 -7.11 -10.97 -10.28
N TYR A 300 -6.96 -9.69 -9.96
CA TYR A 300 -5.69 -8.97 -10.11
C TYR A 300 -4.62 -9.54 -9.18
N ASP A 301 -4.86 -9.64 -7.87
CA ASP A 301 -3.87 -10.18 -6.91
C ASP A 301 -3.54 -11.64 -7.23
N ASN A 302 -4.54 -12.46 -7.59
CA ASN A 302 -4.35 -13.85 -7.97
C ASN A 302 -3.44 -14.00 -9.21
N LEU A 303 -3.77 -13.33 -10.32
CA LEU A 303 -3.03 -13.46 -11.58
C LEU A 303 -1.66 -12.78 -11.52
N SER A 304 -1.60 -11.57 -10.97
CA SER A 304 -0.36 -10.79 -10.90
C SER A 304 0.66 -11.47 -9.99
N ALA A 305 0.23 -12.03 -8.86
CA ALA A 305 1.13 -12.79 -8.00
C ALA A 305 1.68 -14.04 -8.69
N ARG A 306 0.87 -14.79 -9.46
CA ARG A 306 1.37 -15.95 -10.22
C ARG A 306 2.45 -15.54 -11.21
N GLN A 307 2.16 -14.54 -12.05
CA GLN A 307 3.10 -14.07 -13.06
C GLN A 307 4.40 -13.57 -12.42
N CYS A 308 4.27 -12.85 -11.31
CA CYS A 308 5.39 -12.30 -10.57
C CYS A 308 6.31 -13.36 -9.95
N HIS A 309 5.78 -14.56 -9.66
CA HIS A 309 6.52 -15.74 -9.20
C HIS A 309 6.78 -16.76 -10.31
N LYS A 310 6.61 -16.37 -11.58
CA LYS A 310 6.78 -17.25 -12.75
C LYS A 310 5.97 -18.54 -12.67
N LYS A 311 4.82 -18.50 -11.99
CA LYS A 311 3.86 -19.60 -11.94
C LYS A 311 2.96 -19.53 -13.17
N PRO A 312 2.51 -20.68 -13.71
CA PRO A 312 1.63 -20.69 -14.88
C PRO A 312 0.29 -20.05 -14.53
N PHE A 313 -0.35 -19.41 -15.51
CA PHE A 313 -1.72 -18.96 -15.33
C PHE A 313 -2.67 -20.14 -15.11
N PRO A 314 -3.79 -19.91 -14.40
CA PRO A 314 -4.73 -20.97 -14.08
C PRO A 314 -5.48 -21.44 -15.33
N CYS A 315 -5.77 -22.74 -15.35
CA CYS A 315 -6.60 -23.40 -16.36
C CYS A 315 -7.85 -23.96 -15.71
N LYS A 316 -8.93 -24.04 -16.49
CA LYS A 316 -10.17 -24.67 -16.07
C LYS A 316 -9.92 -26.11 -15.68
N LEU A 317 -10.41 -26.50 -14.51
CA LEU A 317 -10.35 -27.87 -14.03
C LEU A 317 -11.53 -28.67 -14.56
N VAL A 318 -11.24 -29.76 -15.29
CA VAL A 318 -12.22 -30.74 -15.76
C VAL A 318 -11.89 -32.07 -15.11
N ASN A 319 -12.79 -32.60 -14.28
CA ASN A 319 -12.57 -33.83 -13.50
C ASN A 319 -11.27 -33.78 -12.66
N GLY A 320 -10.99 -32.62 -12.05
CA GLY A 320 -9.81 -32.41 -11.21
C GLY A 320 -8.47 -32.27 -11.96
N LYS A 321 -8.50 -32.09 -13.29
CA LYS A 321 -7.29 -31.91 -14.11
C LYS A 321 -7.37 -30.64 -14.94
N ASN A 322 -6.23 -30.00 -15.17
CA ASN A 322 -6.14 -28.84 -16.07
C ASN A 322 -6.59 -29.21 -17.48
N SER A 323 -7.54 -28.44 -18.00
CA SER A 323 -7.88 -28.39 -19.42
C SER A 323 -6.95 -27.45 -20.19
N THR A 324 -7.18 -27.29 -21.49
CA THR A 324 -6.50 -26.31 -22.34
C THR A 324 -7.15 -24.92 -22.32
N THR A 325 -8.28 -24.76 -21.63
CA THR A 325 -8.94 -23.46 -21.48
C THR A 325 -8.33 -22.74 -20.28
N CYS A 326 -7.40 -21.82 -20.55
CA CYS A 326 -6.60 -21.14 -19.53
C CYS A 326 -6.73 -19.63 -19.65
N VAL A 327 -6.44 -18.92 -18.56
CA VAL A 327 -6.13 -17.50 -18.63
C VAL A 327 -4.86 -17.34 -19.47
N ASP A 328 -4.92 -16.55 -20.53
CA ASP A 328 -3.77 -16.17 -21.33
C ASP A 328 -3.25 -14.78 -20.93
N GLN A 329 -2.12 -14.35 -21.52
CA GLN A 329 -1.54 -13.05 -21.21
C GLN A 329 -2.46 -11.89 -21.59
N THR A 330 -3.25 -12.01 -22.67
CA THR A 330 -4.16 -10.94 -23.09
C THR A 330 -5.25 -10.72 -22.04
N LEU A 331 -5.79 -11.81 -21.49
CA LEU A 331 -6.79 -11.78 -20.44
C LEU A 331 -6.21 -11.22 -19.13
N ALA A 332 -5.02 -11.69 -18.75
CA ALA A 332 -4.30 -11.18 -17.58
C ALA A 332 -3.99 -9.68 -17.69
N ASP A 333 -3.47 -9.23 -18.84
CA ASP A 333 -3.17 -7.81 -19.09
C ASP A 333 -4.43 -6.94 -18.97
N LYS A 334 -5.58 -7.42 -19.45
CA LYS A 334 -6.85 -6.70 -19.32
C LYS A 334 -7.28 -6.58 -17.86
N VAL A 335 -7.15 -7.65 -17.06
CA VAL A 335 -7.38 -7.62 -15.61
C VAL A 335 -6.43 -6.63 -14.94
N TYR A 336 -5.15 -6.59 -15.33
CA TYR A 336 -4.20 -5.66 -14.75
C TYR A 336 -4.56 -4.21 -15.04
N ARG A 337 -4.89 -3.86 -16.28
CA ARG A 337 -5.33 -2.50 -16.60
C ARG A 337 -6.59 -2.10 -15.84
N LEU A 338 -7.52 -3.04 -15.63
CA LEU A 338 -8.74 -2.79 -14.85
C LEU A 338 -8.44 -2.54 -13.37
N GLY A 339 -7.60 -3.36 -12.72
CA GLY A 339 -7.22 -3.10 -11.33
C GLY A 339 -6.48 -1.76 -11.14
N GLN A 340 -5.68 -1.35 -12.13
CA GLN A 340 -5.05 -0.02 -12.13
C GLN A 340 -6.10 1.11 -12.21
N TRP A 341 -7.09 0.95 -13.10
CA TRP A 341 -8.21 1.89 -13.24
C TRP A 341 -9.06 1.96 -11.96
N GLU A 342 -9.37 0.82 -11.35
CA GLU A 342 -10.14 0.74 -10.10
C GLU A 342 -9.44 1.47 -8.96
N TYR A 343 -8.12 1.27 -8.80
CA TYR A 343 -7.34 2.01 -7.81
C TYR A 343 -7.34 3.52 -8.08
N SER A 344 -7.28 3.93 -9.35
CA SER A 344 -7.42 5.33 -9.72
C SER A 344 -8.79 5.87 -9.32
N GLN A 345 -9.88 5.17 -9.64
CA GLN A 345 -11.24 5.57 -9.22
C GLN A 345 -11.40 5.65 -7.70
N MET A 346 -10.99 4.61 -6.98
CA MET A 346 -11.15 4.52 -5.53
C MET A 346 -10.41 5.61 -4.78
N TYR A 347 -9.19 5.94 -5.22
CA TYR A 347 -8.28 6.77 -4.45
C TYR A 347 -8.02 8.14 -5.07
N ARG A 348 -8.39 8.41 -6.33
CA ARG A 348 -8.18 9.72 -6.97
C ARG A 348 -9.33 10.26 -7.81
N ASP A 349 -9.90 9.50 -8.74
CA ASP A 349 -10.82 10.06 -9.73
C ASP A 349 -12.22 10.35 -9.17
N ALA A 350 -12.68 9.59 -8.17
CA ALA A 350 -13.90 9.93 -7.45
C ALA A 350 -13.64 11.15 -6.54
N PRO A 351 -14.45 12.22 -6.59
CA PRO A 351 -14.28 13.40 -5.73
C PRO A 351 -14.29 13.09 -4.23
N GLU A 352 -15.04 12.06 -3.82
CA GLU A 352 -15.15 11.58 -2.45
C GLU A 352 -13.85 10.94 -1.92
N SER A 353 -12.92 10.57 -2.81
CA SER A 353 -11.71 9.82 -2.46
C SER A 353 -10.80 10.56 -1.47
N LEU A 354 -10.68 11.88 -1.59
CA LEU A 354 -9.88 12.70 -0.68
C LEU A 354 -10.45 12.64 0.74
N ALA A 355 -11.75 12.88 0.88
CA ALA A 355 -12.42 12.85 2.18
C ALA A 355 -12.42 11.44 2.78
N ALA A 356 -12.64 10.41 1.96
CA ALA A 356 -12.55 9.01 2.39
C ALA A 356 -11.16 8.67 2.96
N SER A 357 -10.10 9.09 2.27
CA SER A 357 -8.72 8.83 2.70
C SER A 357 -8.32 9.69 3.91
N ALA A 358 -8.65 10.98 3.91
CA ALA A 358 -8.33 11.89 5.01
C ALA A 358 -9.03 11.48 6.32
N THR A 359 -10.26 10.97 6.25
CA THR A 359 -10.97 10.50 7.45
C THR A 359 -10.48 9.14 7.93
N SER A 360 -10.12 8.22 7.02
CA SER A 360 -9.67 6.86 7.37
C SER A 360 -8.17 6.74 7.66
N TRP A 361 -7.37 7.77 7.34
CA TRP A 361 -5.92 7.76 7.56
C TRP A 361 -5.32 9.11 8.04
N GLY A 362 -6.16 10.05 8.46
CA GLY A 362 -5.74 11.37 8.91
C GLY A 362 -4.88 11.37 10.17
N VAL A 363 -4.98 10.35 11.02
CA VAL A 363 -4.14 10.26 12.23
C VAL A 363 -2.66 10.15 11.86
N TRP A 364 -2.30 9.31 10.88
CA TRP A 364 -0.90 9.17 10.44
C TRP A 364 -0.38 10.47 9.79
N ILE A 365 -1.23 11.16 9.04
CA ILE A 365 -0.90 12.48 8.46
C ILE A 365 -0.60 13.51 9.55
N ALA A 366 -1.38 13.51 10.65
CA ALA A 366 -1.13 14.37 11.79
C ALA A 366 0.16 13.99 12.54
N GLU A 367 0.49 12.69 12.65
CA GLU A 367 1.76 12.22 13.21
C GLU A 367 2.96 12.72 12.38
N LEU A 368 2.93 12.55 11.05
CA LEU A 368 3.96 13.08 10.15
C LEU A 368 4.14 14.60 10.30
N ALA A 369 3.02 15.34 10.34
CA ALA A 369 3.03 16.78 10.56
C ALA A 369 3.64 17.16 11.91
N SER A 370 3.37 16.39 12.96
CA SER A 370 3.94 16.56 14.30
C SER A 370 5.45 16.35 14.29
N HIS A 371 5.96 15.32 13.60
CA HIS A 371 7.40 15.08 13.48
C HIS A 371 8.12 16.26 12.81
N PHE A 372 7.57 16.83 11.73
CA PHE A 372 8.16 18.03 11.11
C PHE A 372 8.20 19.21 12.07
N ARG A 373 7.10 19.46 12.82
CA ARG A 373 7.07 20.52 13.83
C ARG A 373 8.10 20.29 14.93
N ALA A 374 8.29 19.05 15.37
CA ALA A 374 9.26 18.70 16.39
C ALA A 374 10.71 18.97 15.91
N VAL A 375 11.04 18.63 14.67
CA VAL A 375 12.35 18.93 14.06
C VAL A 375 12.55 20.44 13.94
N ILE A 376 11.57 21.18 13.40
CA ILE A 376 11.63 22.64 13.25
C ILE A 376 11.84 23.34 14.61
N ALA A 377 11.20 22.82 15.67
CA ALA A 377 11.31 23.34 17.03
C ALA A 377 12.58 22.88 17.78
N GLY A 378 13.45 22.07 17.16
CA GLY A 378 14.64 21.51 17.82
C GLY A 378 14.32 20.53 18.95
N LYS A 379 13.14 19.91 18.94
CA LYS A 379 12.65 18.98 19.98
C LYS A 379 12.84 17.50 19.62
N GLN A 380 13.35 17.21 18.42
CA GLN A 380 13.56 15.86 17.92
C GLN A 380 14.98 15.71 17.40
N ASN A 381 15.67 14.65 17.84
CA ASN A 381 17.03 14.30 17.41
C ASN A 381 17.07 13.11 16.44
N LEU A 382 15.90 12.56 16.09
CA LEU A 382 15.75 11.50 15.10
C LEU A 382 15.99 12.07 13.70
N LEU A 383 16.82 11.40 12.91
CA LEU A 383 17.11 11.77 11.53
C LEU A 383 16.24 11.02 10.53
N TYR A 384 15.91 9.76 10.84
CA TYR A 384 15.22 8.87 9.90
C TYR A 384 14.17 8.01 10.60
N LEU A 385 12.94 8.01 10.08
CA LEU A 385 11.89 7.08 10.45
C LEU A 385 11.42 6.30 9.22
N HIS A 386 11.37 4.97 9.32
CA HIS A 386 10.83 4.11 8.28
C HIS A 386 9.55 3.44 8.72
N ASN A 387 8.51 3.52 7.90
CA ASN A 387 7.21 2.92 8.15
C ASN A 387 6.95 1.79 7.12
N PHE A 388 6.81 0.55 7.57
CA PHE A 388 6.46 -0.60 6.74
C PHE A 388 4.95 -0.85 6.79
N ALA A 389 4.28 -0.71 5.65
CA ALA A 389 2.84 -0.62 5.53
C ALA A 389 2.29 -1.50 4.39
N HIS A 390 1.08 -1.17 3.94
CA HIS A 390 0.34 -1.89 2.90
C HIS A 390 0.04 -0.97 1.71
N ASP A 391 -0.38 -1.55 0.58
CA ASP A 391 -0.90 -0.79 -0.56
C ASP A 391 -2.05 0.13 -0.14
N GLY A 392 -2.98 -0.36 0.68
CA GLY A 392 -4.08 0.46 1.21
C GLY A 392 -3.62 1.70 2.01
N SER A 393 -2.47 1.63 2.70
CA SER A 393 -1.86 2.79 3.37
C SER A 393 -1.25 3.76 2.36
N ILE A 394 -0.46 3.25 1.41
CA ILE A 394 0.18 4.05 0.37
C ILE A 394 -0.86 4.73 -0.53
N SER A 395 -1.90 4.02 -0.95
CA SER A 395 -2.99 4.57 -1.78
C SER A 395 -3.74 5.70 -1.10
N ARG A 396 -4.02 5.59 0.21
CA ARG A 396 -4.62 6.67 0.99
C ARG A 396 -3.68 7.85 1.14
N LEU A 397 -2.39 7.61 1.35
CA LEU A 397 -1.41 8.69 1.36
C LEU A 397 -1.37 9.43 0.03
N LEU A 398 -1.27 8.70 -1.08
CA LEU A 398 -1.24 9.26 -2.42
C LEU A 398 -2.56 9.99 -2.78
N SER A 399 -3.69 9.52 -2.25
CA SER A 399 -4.98 10.20 -2.31
C SER A 399 -4.95 11.55 -1.59
N ILE A 400 -4.44 11.56 -0.36
CA ILE A 400 -4.31 12.76 0.48
C ILE A 400 -3.32 13.75 -0.13
N LEU A 401 -2.20 13.28 -0.69
CA LEU A 401 -1.28 14.13 -1.45
C LEU A 401 -1.82 14.54 -2.82
N GLN A 402 -3.02 14.05 -3.19
CA GLN A 402 -3.68 14.27 -4.46
C GLN A 402 -2.76 14.00 -5.66
N ILE A 403 -2.10 12.84 -5.68
CA ILE A 403 -1.19 12.48 -6.77
C ILE A 403 -1.87 12.65 -8.13
N ASP A 404 -1.11 13.17 -9.11
CA ASP A 404 -1.61 13.51 -10.45
C ASP A 404 -1.96 12.29 -11.30
N VAL A 405 -1.28 11.16 -11.07
CA VAL A 405 -1.57 9.86 -11.69
C VAL A 405 -1.52 8.79 -10.61
N MET A 406 -2.65 8.15 -10.34
CA MET A 406 -2.74 7.01 -9.44
C MET A 406 -2.50 5.71 -10.20
N VAL A 407 -1.76 4.83 -9.56
CA VAL A 407 -1.57 3.43 -9.93
C VAL A 407 -1.75 2.62 -8.67
N TRP A 408 -2.15 1.36 -8.77
CA TRP A 408 -2.08 0.44 -7.62
C TRP A 408 -0.64 0.41 -7.13
N PRO A 409 -0.34 0.79 -5.87
CA PRO A 409 1.02 0.73 -5.34
C PRO A 409 1.58 -0.70 -5.45
N GLY A 410 2.57 -0.94 -6.32
CA GLY A 410 3.22 -2.24 -6.47
C GLY A 410 4.04 -2.64 -5.24
N MET A 411 4.55 -3.87 -5.22
CA MET A 411 5.32 -4.40 -4.10
C MET A 411 6.57 -3.53 -3.85
N GLY A 412 6.87 -3.23 -2.58
CA GLY A 412 8.01 -2.36 -2.23
C GLY A 412 7.85 -0.88 -2.59
N SER A 413 6.67 -0.44 -3.04
CA SER A 413 6.45 0.97 -3.38
C SER A 413 6.70 1.88 -2.18
N GLU A 414 7.33 3.03 -2.39
CA GLU A 414 7.65 3.97 -1.31
C GLU A 414 7.21 5.41 -1.59
N VAL A 415 6.85 6.11 -0.52
CA VAL A 415 6.82 7.58 -0.45
C VAL A 415 7.87 8.05 0.55
N VAL A 416 8.75 8.94 0.11
CA VAL A 416 9.79 9.54 0.95
C VAL A 416 9.45 11.01 1.18
N PHE A 417 9.43 11.43 2.43
CA PHE A 417 9.41 12.84 2.81
C PHE A 417 10.78 13.27 3.31
N GLU A 418 11.31 14.35 2.72
CA GLU A 418 12.59 14.93 3.08
C GLU A 418 12.38 16.38 3.50
N LEU A 419 12.68 16.70 4.76
CA LEU A 419 12.59 18.05 5.31
C LEU A 419 13.96 18.73 5.20
N TYR A 420 14.01 19.85 4.49
CA TYR A 420 15.20 20.66 4.26
C TYR A 420 15.09 22.00 4.99
N LYS A 421 16.23 22.54 5.41
CA LYS A 421 16.39 23.91 5.91
C LYS A 421 17.21 24.71 4.90
N LYS A 422 16.78 25.94 4.63
CA LYS A 422 17.54 26.94 3.86
C LYS A 422 17.39 28.28 4.55
N LYS A 423 18.50 28.79 5.10
CA LYS A 423 18.47 29.92 6.05
C LYS A 423 17.53 29.58 7.22
N GLU A 424 16.60 30.46 7.59
CA GLU A 424 15.62 30.22 8.66
C GLU A 424 14.29 29.62 8.17
N GLU A 425 14.21 29.24 6.89
CA GLU A 425 13.01 28.64 6.31
C GLU A 425 13.18 27.14 6.08
N TYR A 426 12.05 26.42 6.15
CA TYR A 426 12.00 24.98 5.96
C TYR A 426 11.14 24.60 4.75
N PHE A 427 11.57 23.56 4.05
CA PHE A 427 11.00 23.11 2.80
C PHE A 427 10.88 21.58 2.84
N VAL A 428 9.93 21.04 2.11
CA VAL A 428 9.72 19.60 2.00
C VAL A 428 9.86 19.17 0.55
N ARG A 429 10.58 18.08 0.33
CA ARG A 429 10.54 17.32 -0.91
C ARG A 429 9.85 16.00 -0.66
N VAL A 430 8.98 15.59 -1.59
CA VAL A 430 8.30 14.31 -1.53
C VAL A 430 8.64 13.50 -2.77
N LEU A 431 9.12 12.28 -2.58
CA LEU A 431 9.42 11.33 -3.65
C LEU A 431 8.37 10.22 -3.65
N TRP A 432 7.83 9.90 -4.81
CA TRP A 432 7.07 8.68 -5.06
C TRP A 432 7.91 7.79 -5.96
N SER A 433 8.26 6.61 -5.46
CA SER A 433 9.08 5.64 -6.21
C SER A 433 10.40 6.24 -6.72
N GLY A 434 11.13 6.94 -5.84
CA GLY A 434 12.40 7.61 -6.13
C GLY A 434 12.33 8.87 -7.02
N LYS A 435 11.13 9.30 -7.44
CA LYS A 435 10.93 10.50 -8.29
C LYS A 435 10.10 11.54 -7.55
N THR A 436 10.37 12.83 -7.79
CA THR A 436 9.56 13.92 -7.20
C THR A 436 8.07 13.70 -7.48
N LEU A 437 7.26 13.67 -6.44
CA LEU A 437 5.81 13.53 -6.55
C LEU A 437 5.21 14.79 -7.19
N LYS A 438 4.25 14.58 -8.09
CA LYS A 438 3.41 15.63 -8.67
C LYS A 438 1.99 15.49 -8.13
N SER A 439 1.51 16.54 -7.49
CA SER A 439 0.16 16.69 -6.95
C SER A 439 -0.71 17.50 -7.90
N SER A 440 -1.99 17.17 -7.97
CA SER A 440 -3.04 17.97 -8.61
C SER A 440 -3.43 19.20 -7.77
N HIS A 441 -3.10 19.22 -6.47
CA HIS A 441 -3.37 20.38 -5.63
C HIS A 441 -2.43 21.55 -6.01
N PRO A 442 -2.95 22.74 -6.35
CA PRO A 442 -2.15 23.83 -6.92
C PRO A 442 -1.03 24.31 -5.98
N ASP A 443 -1.29 24.33 -4.66
CA ASP A 443 -0.28 24.76 -3.68
C ASP A 443 0.80 23.70 -3.39
N LEU A 444 0.54 22.42 -3.71
CA LEU A 444 1.52 21.34 -3.55
C LEU A 444 2.30 21.13 -4.85
N GLY A 445 1.59 21.14 -5.99
CA GLY A 445 2.13 21.06 -7.34
C GLY A 445 3.20 19.98 -7.48
N LYS A 446 4.34 20.35 -8.05
CA LYS A 446 5.54 19.51 -7.99
C LYS A 446 6.17 19.64 -6.60
N MET A 447 6.19 18.55 -5.84
CA MET A 447 6.65 18.54 -4.46
C MET A 447 8.19 18.53 -4.33
N GLU A 448 8.86 19.50 -4.97
CA GLU A 448 10.30 19.74 -4.90
C GLU A 448 10.55 21.04 -4.11
N MET A 449 10.94 20.92 -2.84
CA MET A 449 11.17 22.06 -1.94
C MET A 449 9.92 22.96 -1.78
N VAL A 450 8.76 22.36 -1.53
CA VAL A 450 7.55 23.09 -1.16
C VAL A 450 7.76 23.70 0.22
N PRO A 451 7.40 24.98 0.47
CA PRO A 451 7.50 25.55 1.82
C PRO A 451 6.75 24.68 2.83
N VAL A 452 7.41 24.27 3.93
CA VAL A 452 6.80 23.31 4.88
C VAL A 452 5.51 23.87 5.48
N LYS A 453 5.41 25.20 5.65
CA LYS A 453 4.19 25.89 6.11
C LYS A 453 2.99 25.63 5.20
N THR A 454 3.21 25.50 3.89
CA THR A 454 2.15 25.19 2.92
C THR A 454 1.64 23.77 3.12
N LEU A 455 2.56 22.79 3.24
CA LEU A 455 2.19 21.40 3.50
C LEU A 455 1.50 21.24 4.86
N LEU A 456 2.04 21.85 5.92
CA LEU A 456 1.46 21.76 7.27
C LEU A 456 0.07 22.41 7.33
N LYS A 457 -0.13 23.55 6.68
CA LYS A 457 -1.46 24.17 6.57
C LYS A 457 -2.44 23.24 5.86
N TYR A 458 -2.01 22.59 4.78
CA TYR A 458 -2.83 21.62 4.06
C TYR A 458 -3.22 20.44 4.96
N PHE A 459 -2.25 19.81 5.62
CA PHE A 459 -2.49 18.69 6.54
C PHE A 459 -3.38 19.07 7.73
N ASP A 460 -3.15 20.23 8.35
CA ASP A 460 -3.98 20.72 9.46
C ASP A 460 -5.40 21.03 9.00
N GLY A 461 -5.58 21.51 7.78
CA GLY A 461 -6.89 21.70 7.17
C GLY A 461 -7.67 20.39 7.02
N LEU A 462 -6.98 19.28 6.71
CA LEU A 462 -7.58 17.95 6.55
C LEU A 462 -7.82 17.19 7.86
N THR A 463 -6.99 17.42 8.87
CA THR A 463 -6.94 16.55 10.07
C THR A 463 -7.18 17.30 11.37
N GLY A 464 -7.11 18.63 11.35
CA GLY A 464 -6.89 19.44 12.53
C GLY A 464 -5.47 19.27 13.04
N LYS A 465 -4.91 20.34 13.61
CA LYS A 465 -3.62 20.23 14.31
C LYS A 465 -3.72 19.13 15.37
N ASP A 466 -2.71 18.25 15.40
CA ASP A 466 -2.63 17.10 16.30
C ASP A 466 -3.86 16.16 16.22
N ALA A 467 -4.37 15.96 15.00
CA ALA A 467 -5.53 15.12 14.68
C ALA A 467 -6.86 15.57 15.32
N SER A 468 -6.96 16.81 15.77
CA SER A 468 -8.10 17.32 16.55
C SER A 468 -9.45 17.28 15.83
N LEU A 469 -9.47 17.26 14.49
CA LEU A 469 -10.72 17.15 13.70
C LEU A 469 -11.03 15.72 13.27
N VAL A 470 -10.05 14.80 13.29
CA VAL A 470 -10.22 13.44 12.72
C VAL A 470 -11.42 12.74 13.35
N LYS A 471 -11.52 12.68 14.69
CA LYS A 471 -12.61 11.97 15.37
C LYS A 471 -13.99 12.53 14.99
N GLY A 472 -14.16 13.85 14.99
CA GLY A 472 -15.42 14.50 14.65
C GLY A 472 -15.80 14.34 13.19
N ARG A 473 -14.83 14.45 12.27
CA ARG A 473 -15.06 14.17 10.84
C ARG A 473 -15.42 12.72 10.58
N CYS A 474 -14.86 11.84 11.39
CA CYS A 474 -15.03 10.41 11.27
C CYS A 474 -16.40 9.92 11.73
N SER A 475 -16.99 10.57 12.74
CA SER A 475 -18.39 10.36 13.17
C SER A 475 -19.41 11.17 12.38
N GLY A 476 -18.99 12.24 11.69
CA GLY A 476 -19.86 13.18 11.00
C GLY A 476 -20.31 14.37 11.86
N ASP A 477 -19.76 14.51 13.07
CA ASP A 477 -20.03 15.64 13.98
C ASP A 477 -19.36 16.94 13.51
N VAL A 478 -18.27 16.82 12.73
CA VAL A 478 -17.58 17.93 12.09
C VAL A 478 -17.71 17.78 10.57
N PRO A 479 -18.10 18.83 9.84
CA PRO A 479 -18.14 18.79 8.39
C PRO A 479 -16.79 18.40 7.77
N LEU A 480 -16.88 17.67 6.66
CA LEU A 480 -15.75 17.37 5.79
C LEU A 480 -15.34 18.60 5.01
#